data_AF-A0A1F7VEB3-F1
#
_entry.id   AF-A0A1F7VEB3-F1
#
_cell.length_a   1.000
_cell.length_b   1.000
_cell.length_c   1.000
_cell.angle_alpha   90.00
_cell.angle_beta   90.00
_cell.angle_gamma   90.00
#
_symmetry.space_group_name_H-M   'P 1'
#
loop_
_entity.id
_entity.type
_entity.pdbx_description
1 polymer ?
#
loop_
_entity_poly.entity_id
_entity_poly.type
_entity_poly.pdbx_seq_one_letter_code
_entity_poly.pdbx_strand_id
1 'polypeptide(L)'
;MKYLLFIITIIGALTLSGCVVSNTVNNQPASPQDTNPPAWGGANVGAIPKSARLDLSNNKNLDKVPMDTFERSYLEELDVSGNNLTGALPAEIRKLQKLKILKARNNKMTGVPAEIGQLSKLEILDLSNNQLTGLPYELGNLKNLKTFNLSGNNYSTLDLDRIRKDLPQTEFII
;
A
#
# COMPACT_ATOMS: atom_id res chain seq x y z
N MET A 1 22.14 25.05 1.76
CA MET A 1 22.57 24.12 2.83
C MET A 1 21.58 22.95 2.81
N LYS A 2 21.58 22.05 1.81
CA LYS A 2 22.46 20.88 1.58
C LYS A 2 22.65 19.99 2.82
N TYR A 3 21.76 18.99 2.91
CA TYR A 3 21.97 17.61 3.40
C TYR A 3 23.02 17.40 4.49
N LEU A 4 22.63 17.38 5.76
CA LEU A 4 23.34 16.64 6.82
C LEU A 4 22.48 16.50 8.09
N LEU A 5 21.75 15.39 8.21
CA LEU A 5 21.60 14.61 9.46
C LEU A 5 20.85 13.31 9.14
N PHE A 6 21.55 12.39 8.47
CA PHE A 6 21.25 10.95 8.54
C PHE A 6 22.02 10.40 9.75
N ILE A 7 21.40 9.49 10.51
CA ILE A 7 21.82 8.89 11.79
C ILE A 7 21.33 9.66 13.03
N ILE A 8 20.08 9.36 13.44
CA ILE A 8 19.80 9.00 14.83
C ILE A 8 18.92 7.73 14.79
N THR A 9 19.52 6.59 15.10
CA THR A 9 18.79 5.38 15.50
C THR A 9 18.62 5.44 17.01
N ILE A 10 17.44 5.84 17.51
CA ILE A 10 17.07 5.58 18.91
C ILE A 10 15.59 5.17 18.96
N ILE A 11 15.40 4.02 19.57
CA ILE A 11 14.18 3.38 20.04
C ILE A 11 13.33 4.37 20.85
N GLY A 12 12.05 4.50 20.52
CA GLY A 12 11.08 5.16 21.38
C GLY A 12 10.15 6.11 20.65
N ALA A 13 8.91 5.67 20.46
CA ALA A 13 7.71 6.49 20.47
C ALA A 13 7.87 7.95 19.98
N LEU A 14 7.96 8.14 18.66
CA LEU A 14 7.43 9.36 18.05
C LEU A 14 5.99 9.07 17.66
N THR A 15 5.10 9.48 18.55
CA THR A 15 3.70 9.70 18.25
C THR A 15 3.61 10.42 16.91
N LEU A 16 2.94 9.78 15.95
CA LEU A 16 2.36 10.45 14.80
C LEU A 16 1.44 11.56 15.35
N SER A 17 1.98 12.76 15.56
CA SER A 17 1.17 13.95 15.81
C SER A 17 0.32 14.17 14.56
N GLY A 18 -0.89 13.64 14.61
CA GLY A 18 -1.94 13.85 13.62
C GLY A 18 -2.39 12.64 12.78
N CYS A 19 -1.83 11.43 12.95
CA CYS A 19 -2.36 10.26 12.25
C CYS A 19 -3.25 9.44 13.17
N VAL A 20 -4.56 9.63 13.04
CA VAL A 20 -5.55 8.70 13.60
C VAL A 20 -5.35 7.38 12.86
N VAL A 21 -4.73 6.41 13.53
CA VAL A 21 -4.76 5.02 13.07
C VAL A 21 -6.19 4.55 13.28
N SER A 22 -7.04 4.69 12.25
CA SER A 22 -8.38 4.14 12.26
C SER A 22 -8.29 2.63 12.12
N ASN A 23 -8.42 1.91 13.23
CA ASN A 23 -8.79 0.50 13.21
C ASN A 23 -10.19 0.42 12.59
N THR A 24 -10.27 -0.01 11.33
CA THR A 24 -11.55 -0.13 10.62
C THR A 24 -12.28 -1.40 11.07
N VAL A 25 -12.92 -1.31 12.23
CA VAL A 25 -14.20 -1.97 12.49
C VAL A 25 -15.16 -0.86 12.94
N ASN A 26 -15.85 -0.25 11.97
CA ASN A 26 -17.10 0.51 12.15
C ASN A 26 -17.09 2.04 12.37
N ASN A 27 -16.14 2.82 11.84
CA ASN A 27 -16.28 4.29 11.70
C ASN A 27 -16.90 5.01 12.94
N GLN A 28 -16.50 4.61 14.14
CA GLN A 28 -16.86 5.27 15.39
C GLN A 28 -15.62 5.99 15.91
N PRO A 29 -15.72 7.26 16.35
CA PRO A 29 -14.62 7.92 17.03
C PRO A 29 -14.25 7.13 18.29
N ALA A 30 -12.97 6.97 18.57
CA ALA A 30 -12.48 6.26 19.74
C ALA A 30 -13.14 6.82 21.02
N SER A 31 -13.82 5.95 21.76
CA SER A 31 -14.43 6.27 23.05
C SER A 31 -13.33 6.52 24.10
N PRO A 32 -13.45 7.50 25.00
CA PRO A 32 -12.44 7.81 26.03
C PRO A 32 -12.19 6.72 27.09
N GLN A 33 -12.73 5.50 26.95
CA GLN A 33 -12.65 4.45 27.97
C GLN A 33 -11.78 3.22 27.63
N ASP A 34 -11.07 3.18 26.49
CA ASP A 34 -10.08 2.12 26.22
C ASP A 34 -8.75 2.40 26.97
N THR A 35 -8.77 2.26 28.30
CA THR A 35 -7.62 2.55 29.20
C THR A 35 -7.05 1.32 29.91
N ASN A 36 -7.09 0.12 29.30
CA ASN A 36 -6.44 -1.06 29.89
C ASN A 36 -5.07 -1.33 29.23
N PRO A 37 -3.95 -1.39 29.98
CA PRO A 37 -2.63 -1.63 29.40
C PRO A 37 -2.37 -3.14 29.28
N PRO A 38 -1.97 -3.71 28.12
CA PRO A 38 -1.61 -5.12 28.09
C PRO A 38 -0.13 -5.30 28.44
N ALA A 39 0.11 -5.85 29.63
CA ALA A 39 1.37 -6.38 30.10
C ALA A 39 1.85 -7.57 29.25
N TRP A 40 3.10 -7.57 28.77
CA TRP A 40 3.80 -8.81 28.37
C TRP A 40 5.25 -8.80 28.85
N GLY A 41 5.40 -8.90 30.18
CA GLY A 41 6.51 -9.65 30.75
C GLY A 41 6.15 -11.13 30.74
N GLY A 42 6.87 -11.93 29.95
CA GLY A 42 7.00 -13.38 30.06
C GLY A 42 5.73 -14.25 30.01
N ALA A 43 5.34 -14.73 28.82
CA ALA A 43 4.73 -16.07 28.63
C ALA A 43 4.61 -16.44 27.13
N ASN A 44 5.10 -17.63 26.78
CA ASN A 44 4.78 -18.50 25.64
C ASN A 44 4.86 -18.01 24.16
N VAL A 45 5.70 -18.75 23.43
CA VAL A 45 5.82 -18.96 21.99
C VAL A 45 4.49 -18.83 21.21
N GLY A 46 4.46 -17.96 20.18
CA GLY A 46 3.53 -18.11 19.04
C GLY A 46 2.38 -17.11 18.82
N ALA A 47 2.46 -15.86 19.28
CA ALA A 47 1.43 -14.85 18.97
C ALA A 47 1.99 -13.66 18.16
N ILE A 48 1.89 -13.75 16.83
CA ILE A 48 2.08 -12.60 15.92
C ILE A 48 0.83 -11.70 16.06
N PRO A 49 0.94 -10.36 16.15
CA PRO A 49 -0.24 -9.49 16.16
C PRO A 49 -1.13 -9.73 14.92
N LYS A 50 -2.43 -9.84 15.18
CA LYS A 50 -3.50 -10.45 14.37
C LYS A 50 -3.94 -9.68 13.11
N SER A 51 -3.13 -8.81 12.53
CA SER A 51 -3.51 -8.11 11.29
C SER A 51 -2.33 -7.83 10.37
N ALA A 52 -2.18 -8.65 9.33
CA ALA A 52 -1.31 -8.39 8.18
C ALA A 52 -1.89 -7.31 7.24
N ARG A 53 -2.68 -6.37 7.78
CA ARG A 53 -3.40 -5.35 7.04
C ARG A 53 -3.02 -3.98 7.56
N LEU A 54 -2.80 -3.04 6.67
CA LEU A 54 -2.53 -1.65 7.00
C LEU A 54 -3.46 -0.78 6.16
N ASP A 55 -4.33 -0.07 6.86
CA ASP A 55 -5.26 0.89 6.27
C ASP A 55 -4.77 2.31 6.56
N LEU A 56 -4.37 2.99 5.50
CA LEU A 56 -4.00 4.40 5.48
C LEU A 56 -4.97 5.19 4.59
N SER A 57 -6.16 4.66 4.31
CA SER A 57 -7.12 5.31 3.42
C SER A 57 -7.73 6.58 4.03
N ASN A 58 -8.18 7.49 3.16
CA ASN A 58 -8.91 8.72 3.51
C ASN A 58 -8.14 9.71 4.40
N ASN A 59 -6.81 9.64 4.39
CA ASN A 59 -5.92 10.60 5.03
C ASN A 59 -5.57 11.71 4.04
N LYS A 60 -6.46 12.69 3.88
CA LYS A 60 -6.34 13.76 2.87
C LYS A 60 -5.00 14.53 2.87
N ASN A 61 -4.19 14.46 3.92
CA ASN A 61 -2.86 15.09 3.95
C ASN A 61 -1.71 14.17 3.52
N LEU A 62 -1.98 12.89 3.24
CA LEU A 62 -0.98 11.91 2.83
C LEU A 62 -0.67 12.08 1.34
N ASP A 63 0.49 12.67 1.06
CA ASP A 63 1.01 12.90 -0.29
C ASP A 63 2.04 11.84 -0.72
N LYS A 64 2.56 11.06 0.24
CA LYS A 64 3.46 9.92 0.07
C LYS A 64 3.17 8.84 1.10
N VAL A 65 3.40 7.58 0.74
CA VAL A 65 3.35 6.46 1.70
C VAL A 65 4.61 6.50 2.58
N PRO A 66 4.50 6.44 3.93
CA PRO A 66 5.66 6.46 4.81
C PRO A 66 6.58 5.28 4.56
N MET A 67 7.90 5.50 4.52
CA MET A 67 8.86 4.45 4.14
C MET A 67 8.85 3.23 5.07
N ASP A 68 8.56 3.43 6.36
CA ASP A 68 8.42 2.35 7.35
C ASP A 68 7.31 1.35 6.99
N THR A 69 6.36 1.73 6.12
CA THR A 69 5.36 0.82 5.58
C THR A 69 6.01 -0.34 4.84
N PHE A 70 7.08 -0.08 4.07
CA PHE A 70 7.74 -1.07 3.23
C PHE A 70 8.66 -2.02 3.99
N GLU A 71 9.01 -1.69 5.25
CA GLU A 71 9.75 -2.61 6.12
C GLU A 71 8.84 -3.69 6.74
N ARG A 72 7.52 -3.56 6.62
CA ARG A 72 6.53 -4.53 7.12
C ARG A 72 6.37 -5.69 6.14
N SER A 73 7.40 -6.50 5.98
CA SER A 73 7.43 -7.67 5.07
C SER A 73 6.34 -8.72 5.34
N TYR A 74 5.66 -8.63 6.49
CA TYR A 74 4.53 -9.47 6.84
C TYR A 74 3.18 -8.99 6.28
N LEU A 75 3.12 -7.81 5.65
CA LEU A 75 1.88 -7.21 5.17
C LEU A 75 1.27 -8.01 4.00
N GLU A 76 -0.02 -8.30 4.10
CA GLU A 76 -0.85 -8.97 3.10
C GLU A 76 -1.84 -8.01 2.42
N GLU A 77 -2.27 -6.95 3.11
CA GLU A 77 -3.15 -5.92 2.54
C GLU A 77 -2.66 -4.51 2.88
N LEU A 78 -2.59 -3.66 1.86
CA LEU A 78 -2.28 -2.24 1.98
C LEU A 78 -3.38 -1.45 1.29
N ASP A 79 -4.07 -0.60 2.06
CA ASP A 79 -5.02 0.36 1.53
C ASP A 79 -4.49 1.79 1.74
N VAL A 80 -4.26 2.51 0.65
CA VAL A 80 -3.84 3.92 0.63
C VAL A 80 -4.81 4.76 -0.21
N SER A 81 -6.06 4.32 -0.31
CA SER A 81 -7.08 4.94 -1.16
C SER A 81 -7.57 6.29 -0.61
N GLY A 82 -8.01 7.20 -1.48
CA GLY A 82 -8.63 8.46 -1.05
C GLY A 82 -7.66 9.44 -0.39
N ASN A 83 -6.39 9.43 -0.83
CA ASN A 83 -5.32 10.29 -0.35
C ASN A 83 -4.91 11.31 -1.44
N ASN A 84 -3.82 12.04 -1.22
CA ASN A 84 -3.24 12.98 -2.17
C ASN A 84 -1.93 12.44 -2.78
N LEU A 85 -1.77 11.10 -2.88
CA LEU A 85 -0.55 10.49 -3.37
C LEU A 85 -0.25 10.95 -4.80
N THR A 86 0.99 11.39 -5.04
CA THR A 86 1.46 11.84 -6.37
C THR A 86 2.62 10.99 -6.87
N GLY A 87 2.91 11.07 -8.17
CA GLY A 87 4.01 10.30 -8.75
C GLY A 87 3.72 8.80 -8.77
N ALA A 88 4.76 7.99 -8.53
CA ALA A 88 4.66 6.55 -8.39
C ALA A 88 4.94 6.12 -6.94
N LEU A 89 4.46 4.93 -6.57
CA LEU A 89 4.93 4.29 -5.33
C LEU A 89 6.45 4.06 -5.39
N PRO A 90 7.15 4.10 -4.26
CA PRO A 90 8.60 3.90 -4.23
C PRO A 90 8.96 2.44 -4.52
N ALA A 91 10.19 2.22 -5.03
CA ALA A 91 10.70 0.90 -5.42
C ALA A 91 10.70 -0.11 -4.26
N GLU A 92 10.76 0.38 -3.03
CA GLU A 92 10.67 -0.36 -1.77
C GLU A 92 9.38 -1.17 -1.64
N ILE A 93 8.34 -0.90 -2.45
CA ILE A 93 7.15 -1.76 -2.54
C ILE A 93 7.52 -3.24 -2.74
N ARG A 94 8.63 -3.54 -3.44
CA ARG A 94 9.14 -4.91 -3.61
C ARG A 94 9.41 -5.65 -2.29
N LYS A 95 9.62 -4.95 -1.18
CA LYS A 95 9.87 -5.59 0.11
C LYS A 95 8.61 -6.29 0.68
N LEU A 96 7.42 -5.92 0.21
CA LEU A 96 6.14 -6.47 0.66
C LEU A 96 5.83 -7.81 -0.02
N GLN A 97 6.73 -8.79 0.10
CA GLN A 97 6.65 -10.09 -0.57
C GLN A 97 5.45 -10.97 -0.17
N LYS A 98 4.71 -10.59 0.87
CA LYS A 98 3.46 -11.25 1.28
C LYS A 98 2.20 -10.52 0.80
N LEU A 99 2.33 -9.37 0.14
CA LEU A 99 1.19 -8.54 -0.25
C LEU A 99 0.32 -9.27 -1.27
N LYS A 100 -0.97 -9.37 -0.96
CA LYS A 100 -2.02 -9.94 -1.80
C LYS A 100 -2.96 -8.87 -2.34
N ILE A 101 -3.19 -7.81 -1.57
CA ILE A 101 -4.14 -6.76 -1.91
C ILE A 101 -3.45 -5.40 -1.79
N LEU A 102 -3.44 -4.65 -2.89
CA LEU A 102 -3.02 -3.25 -2.91
C LEU A 102 -4.15 -2.40 -3.47
N LYS A 103 -4.66 -1.48 -2.63
CA LYS A 103 -5.67 -0.50 -3.01
C LYS A 103 -5.05 0.89 -2.94
N ALA A 104 -5.01 1.59 -4.06
CA ALA A 104 -4.52 2.96 -4.17
C ALA A 104 -5.47 3.85 -4.98
N ARG A 105 -6.76 3.50 -5.01
CA ARG A 105 -7.76 4.25 -5.77
C ARG A 105 -7.96 5.66 -5.25
N ASN A 106 -8.51 6.54 -6.09
CA ASN A 106 -8.82 7.93 -5.72
C ASN A 106 -7.58 8.67 -5.17
N ASN A 107 -6.53 8.72 -5.97
CA ASN A 107 -5.29 9.44 -5.68
C ASN A 107 -4.90 10.30 -6.90
N LYS A 108 -3.69 10.86 -6.89
CA LYS A 108 -3.12 11.67 -7.99
C LYS A 108 -1.86 11.01 -8.57
N MET A 109 -1.79 9.69 -8.52
CA MET A 109 -0.63 8.94 -9.00
C MET A 109 -0.51 9.08 -10.51
N THR A 110 0.70 9.33 -11.00
CA THR A 110 1.00 9.49 -12.43
C THR A 110 1.74 8.30 -13.01
N GLY A 111 2.23 7.39 -12.17
CA GLY A 111 2.91 6.17 -12.61
C GLY A 111 2.86 5.03 -11.60
N VAL A 112 3.35 3.87 -12.04
CA VAL A 112 3.50 2.65 -11.24
C VAL A 112 4.97 2.23 -11.31
N PRO A 113 5.63 1.91 -10.19
CA PRO A 113 7.02 1.45 -10.22
C PRO A 113 7.13 0.07 -10.88
N ALA A 114 8.22 -0.17 -11.62
CA ALA A 114 8.53 -1.46 -12.23
C ALA A 114 8.60 -2.59 -11.18
N GLU A 115 9.05 -2.26 -9.97
CA GLU A 115 9.17 -3.16 -8.83
C GLU A 115 7.84 -3.78 -8.39
N ILE A 116 6.70 -3.23 -8.81
CA ILE A 116 5.39 -3.86 -8.57
C ILE A 116 5.36 -5.29 -9.12
N GLY A 117 6.05 -5.56 -10.24
CA GLY A 117 6.13 -6.88 -10.87
C GLY A 117 6.84 -7.94 -10.04
N GLN A 118 7.50 -7.55 -8.94
CA GLN A 118 8.16 -8.46 -7.99
C GLN A 118 7.22 -8.97 -6.89
N LEU A 119 5.99 -8.45 -6.82
CA LEU A 119 4.98 -8.88 -5.86
C LEU A 119 4.26 -10.15 -6.35
N SER A 120 4.99 -11.26 -6.34
CA SER A 120 4.51 -12.54 -6.87
C SER A 120 3.19 -13.05 -6.27
N LYS A 121 2.82 -12.60 -5.06
CA LYS A 121 1.59 -13.00 -4.36
C LYS A 121 0.41 -12.03 -4.55
N LEU A 122 0.59 -10.95 -5.31
CA LEU A 122 -0.47 -9.96 -5.49
C LEU A 122 -1.63 -10.55 -6.28
N GLU A 123 -2.84 -10.47 -5.71
CA GLU A 123 -4.08 -10.98 -6.27
C GLU A 123 -5.01 -9.85 -6.71
N ILE A 124 -5.00 -8.72 -5.99
CA ILE A 124 -5.85 -7.57 -6.28
C ILE A 124 -4.98 -6.32 -6.33
N LEU A 125 -5.08 -5.61 -7.45
CA LEU A 125 -4.48 -4.29 -7.66
C LEU A 125 -5.56 -3.31 -8.09
N ASP A 126 -5.90 -2.36 -7.23
CA ASP A 126 -6.85 -1.28 -7.55
C ASP A 126 -6.12 0.06 -7.62
N LEU A 127 -5.97 0.58 -8.84
CA LEU A 127 -5.39 1.88 -9.15
C LEU A 127 -6.42 2.84 -9.75
N SER A 128 -7.72 2.54 -9.64
CA SER A 128 -8.78 3.33 -10.26
C SER A 128 -8.79 4.79 -9.80
N ASN A 129 -9.28 5.70 -10.65
CA ASN A 129 -9.38 7.13 -10.37
C ASN A 129 -8.03 7.73 -9.94
N ASN A 130 -7.04 7.62 -10.83
CA ASN A 130 -5.73 8.23 -10.71
C ASN A 130 -5.40 8.99 -12.01
N GLN A 131 -4.16 9.41 -12.20
CA GLN A 131 -3.69 10.16 -13.36
C GLN A 131 -2.62 9.36 -14.12
N LEU A 132 -2.71 8.02 -14.11
CA LEU A 132 -1.71 7.16 -14.75
C LEU A 132 -1.69 7.41 -16.25
N THR A 133 -0.52 7.71 -16.81
CA THR A 133 -0.31 7.93 -18.25
C THR A 133 0.39 6.76 -18.94
N GLY A 134 1.07 5.91 -18.17
CA GLY A 134 1.75 4.71 -18.67
C GLY A 134 1.79 3.61 -17.63
N LEU A 135 1.93 2.37 -18.11
CA LEU A 135 1.99 1.17 -17.27
C LEU A 135 3.29 0.41 -17.54
N PRO A 136 4.10 0.08 -16.51
CA PRO A 136 5.35 -0.65 -16.69
C PRO A 136 5.09 -2.07 -17.25
N TYR A 137 5.99 -2.57 -18.09
CA TYR A 137 5.87 -3.92 -18.66
C TYR A 137 5.93 -5.01 -17.58
N GLU A 138 6.59 -4.72 -16.45
CA GLU A 138 6.74 -5.61 -15.31
C GLU A 138 5.41 -5.97 -14.64
N LEU A 139 4.31 -5.23 -14.87
CA LEU A 139 2.97 -5.65 -14.45
C LEU A 139 2.61 -7.02 -15.00
N GLY A 140 3.12 -7.38 -16.18
CA GLY A 140 2.96 -8.71 -16.78
C GLY A 140 3.57 -9.86 -15.95
N ASN A 141 4.41 -9.57 -14.95
CA ASN A 141 5.00 -10.58 -14.06
C ASN A 141 4.08 -11.00 -12.91
N LEU A 142 2.96 -10.30 -12.69
CA LEU A 142 2.02 -10.56 -11.61
C LEU A 142 1.14 -11.79 -11.89
N LYS A 143 1.74 -12.98 -11.94
CA LYS A 143 1.06 -14.23 -12.38
C LYS A 143 -0.09 -14.69 -11.48
N ASN A 144 -0.18 -14.18 -10.25
CA ASN A 144 -1.30 -14.46 -9.34
C ASN A 144 -2.39 -13.37 -9.34
N LEU A 145 -2.25 -12.33 -10.17
CA LEU A 145 -3.21 -11.25 -10.22
C LEU A 145 -4.55 -11.74 -10.76
N LYS A 146 -5.60 -11.58 -9.97
CA LYS A 146 -6.97 -11.98 -10.31
C LYS A 146 -7.78 -10.77 -10.76
N THR A 147 -7.59 -9.64 -10.10
CA THR A 147 -8.33 -8.41 -10.41
C THR A 147 -7.36 -7.24 -10.55
N PHE A 148 -7.45 -6.56 -11.69
CA PHE A 148 -6.73 -5.33 -11.94
C PHE A 148 -7.70 -4.22 -12.34
N ASN A 149 -7.89 -3.25 -11.45
CA ASN A 149 -8.75 -2.09 -11.70
C ASN A 149 -7.91 -0.86 -12.07
N LEU A 150 -8.13 -0.36 -13.28
CA LEU A 150 -7.51 0.82 -13.86
C LEU A 150 -8.54 1.89 -14.25
N SER A 151 -9.84 1.66 -14.02
CA SER A 151 -10.91 2.58 -14.42
C SER A 151 -10.65 4.02 -13.97
N GLY A 152 -10.99 5.00 -14.82
CA GLY A 152 -10.77 6.42 -14.51
C GLY A 152 -9.30 6.85 -14.48
N ASN A 153 -8.48 6.33 -15.40
CA ASN A 153 -7.09 6.77 -15.64
C ASN A 153 -6.88 7.13 -17.12
N ASN A 154 -5.70 7.66 -17.46
CA ASN A 154 -5.36 8.15 -18.80
C ASN A 154 -4.21 7.35 -19.46
N TYR A 155 -4.16 6.04 -19.21
CA TYR A 155 -3.10 5.17 -19.73
C TYR A 155 -3.26 4.92 -21.24
N SER A 156 -2.17 4.60 -21.92
CA SER A 156 -2.21 4.19 -23.33
C SER A 156 -2.85 2.81 -23.49
N THR A 157 -3.74 2.66 -24.48
CA THR A 157 -4.35 1.37 -24.83
C THR A 157 -3.31 0.33 -25.23
N LEU A 158 -2.19 0.75 -25.84
CA LEU A 158 -1.08 -0.12 -26.21
C LEU A 158 -0.43 -0.80 -24.98
N ASP A 159 -0.33 -0.08 -23.86
CA ASP A 159 0.19 -0.64 -22.62
C ASP A 159 -0.76 -1.69 -22.05
N LEU A 160 -2.07 -1.40 -22.09
CA LEU A 160 -3.10 -2.31 -21.60
C LEU A 160 -3.13 -3.61 -22.42
N ASP A 161 -3.08 -3.53 -23.74
CA ASP A 161 -3.13 -4.71 -24.63
C ASP A 161 -1.93 -5.63 -24.41
N ARG A 162 -0.74 -5.06 -24.18
CA ARG A 162 0.47 -5.82 -23.81
C ARG A 162 0.26 -6.57 -22.49
N ILE A 163 -0.19 -5.87 -21.46
CA ILE A 163 -0.37 -6.46 -20.11
C ILE A 163 -1.47 -7.53 -20.12
N ARG A 164 -2.56 -7.33 -20.86
CA ARG A 164 -3.64 -8.31 -21.03
C ARG A 164 -3.14 -9.62 -21.63
N LYS A 165 -2.22 -9.54 -22.60
CA LYS A 165 -1.62 -10.73 -23.20
C LYS A 165 -0.76 -11.51 -22.19
N ASP A 166 -0.04 -10.81 -21.32
CA ASP A 166 0.83 -11.42 -20.31
C ASP A 166 0.08 -11.98 -19.10
N LEU A 167 -1.16 -11.52 -18.88
CA LEU A 167 -2.04 -11.86 -17.77
C LEU A 167 -3.44 -12.32 -18.25
N PRO A 168 -3.55 -13.40 -19.03
CA PRO A 168 -4.84 -13.87 -19.57
C PRO A 168 -5.81 -14.33 -18.47
N GLN A 169 -5.31 -14.63 -17.26
CA GLN A 169 -6.11 -15.04 -16.11
C GLN A 169 -6.76 -13.87 -15.33
N THR A 170 -6.35 -12.62 -15.61
CA THR A 170 -6.74 -11.45 -14.82
C THR A 170 -8.01 -10.81 -15.36
N GLU A 171 -8.94 -10.50 -14.46
CA GLU A 171 -10.08 -9.64 -14.73
C GLU A 171 -9.65 -8.17 -14.72
N PHE A 172 -9.81 -7.49 -15.85
CA PHE A 172 -9.48 -6.08 -16.00
C PHE A 172 -10.75 -5.22 -15.89
N ILE A 173 -10.73 -4.27 -14.98
CA ILE A 173 -11.77 -3.23 -14.83
C ILE A 173 -11.18 -1.93 -15.37
N ILE A 174 -11.73 -1.40 -16.45
CA ILE A 174 -11.15 -0.29 -17.24
C ILE A 174 -12.12 0.84 -17.49
#